data_AF-A0A223EQJ4-F1
#
_entry.id   AF-A0A223EQJ4-F1
#
_cell.length_a   1.000
_cell.length_b   1.000
_cell.length_c   1.000
_cell.angle_alpha   90.00
_cell.angle_beta   90.00
_cell.angle_gamma   90.00
#
_symmetry.space_group_name_H-M   'P 1'
#
loop_
_entity.id
_entity.type
_entity.pdbx_description
1 polymer ?
#
loop_
_entity_poly.entity_id
_entity_poly.type
_entity_poly.pdbx_seq_one_letter_code
_entity_poly.pdbx_strand_id
1 'polypeptide(L)'
;MDQIFKEYERDGGLKNNPGFGKPIPESALSGNIYDNFLTKAKDAGYVPLWIKWQKEIREELSGLVRLKKMNGPEFELVKRIDEINEKVRTYNAVCPAQMQRREIELDSIEIQYEKWK
;
A
#
# COMPACT_ATOMS: atom_id res chain seq x y z
N MET A 1 1.12 29.58 23.70
CA MET A 1 0.90 28.12 23.60
C MET A 1 0.24 27.59 24.88
N ASP A 2 0.82 27.80 26.06
CA ASP A 2 0.30 27.29 27.35
C ASP A 2 -1.16 27.68 27.67
N GLN A 3 -1.59 28.87 27.27
CA GLN A 3 -2.93 29.34 27.57
C GLN A 3 -3.99 28.57 26.77
N ILE A 4 -3.71 28.23 25.50
CA ILE A 4 -4.60 27.45 24.64
C ILE A 4 -4.78 26.02 25.18
N PHE A 5 -3.71 25.40 25.68
CA PHE A 5 -3.78 24.06 26.28
C PHE A 5 -4.59 24.05 27.58
N LYS A 6 -4.40 25.07 28.45
CA LYS A 6 -5.16 25.20 29.69
C LYS A 6 -6.65 25.43 29.46
N GLU A 7 -7.01 26.22 28.46
CA GLU A 7 -8.42 26.43 28.08
C GLU A 7 -9.03 25.17 27.47
N TYR A 8 -8.28 24.47 26.61
CA TYR A 8 -8.70 23.19 26.05
C TYR A 8 -8.95 22.12 27.13
N GLU A 9 -8.07 21.98 28.11
CA GLU A 9 -8.25 21.04 29.22
C GLU A 9 -9.46 21.42 30.11
N ARG A 10 -9.64 22.71 30.38
CA ARG A 10 -10.75 23.22 31.20
C ARG A 10 -12.10 22.97 30.54
N ASP A 11 -12.19 23.08 29.22
CA ASP A 11 -13.43 22.87 28.46
C ASP A 11 -13.75 21.38 28.25
N GLY A 12 -13.02 20.48 28.89
CA GLY A 12 -13.21 19.02 28.80
C GLY A 12 -12.27 18.34 27.82
N GLY A 13 -11.56 19.10 26.99
CA GLY A 13 -10.51 18.63 26.09
C GLY A 13 -10.91 17.42 25.26
N LEU A 14 -10.05 16.39 25.25
CA LEU A 14 -10.30 15.14 24.54
C LEU A 14 -11.53 14.37 25.08
N LYS A 15 -11.98 14.64 26.31
CA LYS A 15 -13.11 13.91 26.93
C LYS A 15 -14.44 14.20 26.24
N ASN A 16 -14.56 15.33 25.56
CA ASN A 16 -15.75 15.69 24.80
C ASN A 16 -15.80 15.03 23.41
N ASN A 17 -14.71 14.39 22.97
CA ASN A 17 -14.69 13.77 21.67
C ASN A 17 -15.60 12.53 21.63
N PRO A 18 -16.40 12.36 20.57
CA PRO A 18 -17.17 11.14 20.36
C PRO A 18 -16.26 9.91 20.38
N GLY A 19 -16.52 8.97 21.29
CA GLY A 19 -15.74 7.75 21.42
C GLY A 19 -14.57 7.81 22.41
N PHE A 20 -14.36 8.94 23.10
CA PHE A 20 -13.35 9.01 24.16
C PHE A 20 -13.60 7.97 25.26
N GLY A 21 -12.58 7.17 25.57
CA GLY A 21 -12.65 6.09 26.56
C GLY A 21 -13.48 4.87 26.15
N LYS A 22 -14.10 4.86 24.96
CA LYS A 22 -14.82 3.69 24.45
C LYS A 22 -13.83 2.69 23.84
N PRO A 23 -14.07 1.37 23.98
CA PRO A 23 -13.27 0.37 23.28
C PRO A 23 -13.38 0.57 21.77
N ILE A 24 -12.28 0.29 21.06
CA ILE A 24 -12.26 0.32 19.60
C ILE A 24 -13.29 -0.71 19.09
N PRO A 25 -14.17 -0.35 18.14
CA PRO A 25 -15.17 -1.29 17.62
C PRO A 25 -14.52 -2.55 17.08
N GLU A 26 -15.12 -3.70 17.37
CA GLU A 26 -14.62 -5.02 16.91
C GLU A 26 -14.50 -5.10 15.38
N SER A 27 -15.36 -4.39 14.65
CA SER A 27 -15.28 -4.27 13.18
C SER A 27 -14.04 -3.54 12.67
N ALA A 28 -13.44 -2.66 13.47
CA ALA A 28 -12.15 -2.04 13.14
C ALA A 28 -10.96 -2.96 13.46
N LEU A 29 -11.18 -3.99 14.28
CA LEU A 29 -10.18 -4.95 14.73
C LEU A 29 -10.27 -6.30 14.01
N SER A 30 -11.38 -6.56 13.31
CA SER A 30 -11.65 -7.80 12.58
C SER A 30 -11.52 -7.58 11.07
N GLY A 31 -11.08 -8.61 10.35
CA GLY A 31 -10.86 -8.57 8.89
C GLY A 31 -9.40 -8.36 8.49
N ASN A 32 -9.15 -8.31 7.18
CA ASN A 32 -7.83 -8.01 6.64
C ASN A 32 -7.53 -6.50 6.82
N ILE A 33 -6.36 -6.19 7.38
CA ILE A 33 -5.86 -4.81 7.61
C ILE A 33 -5.97 -3.97 6.33
N TYR A 34 -5.72 -4.60 5.18
CA TYR A 34 -5.84 -3.98 3.86
C TYR A 34 -7.26 -3.45 3.59
N ASP A 35 -8.28 -4.30 3.76
CA ASP A 35 -9.67 -3.97 3.47
C ASP A 35 -10.20 -2.89 4.42
N ASN A 36 -9.80 -2.98 5.69
CA ASN A 36 -10.15 -1.97 6.69
C ASN A 36 -9.55 -0.60 6.36
N PHE A 37 -8.26 -0.55 5.98
CA PHE A 37 -7.61 0.69 5.60
C PHE A 37 -8.22 1.30 4.33
N LEU A 38 -8.46 0.49 3.30
CA LEU A 38 -9.06 0.95 2.05
C LEU A 38 -10.47 1.48 2.25
N THR A 39 -11.28 0.80 3.06
CA THR A 39 -12.65 1.24 3.37
C THR A 39 -12.60 2.60 4.07
N LYS A 40 -11.76 2.75 5.10
CA LYS A 40 -11.61 4.03 5.82
C LYS A 40 -11.03 5.15 4.96
N ALA A 41 -10.07 4.85 4.10
CA ALA A 41 -9.51 5.81 3.16
C ALA A 41 -10.59 6.30 2.18
N LYS A 42 -11.36 5.38 1.59
CA LYS A 42 -12.47 5.71 0.70
C LYS A 42 -13.57 6.51 1.40
N ASP A 43 -13.96 6.13 2.62
CA ASP A 43 -14.93 6.86 3.43
C ASP A 43 -14.48 8.31 3.70
N ALA A 44 -13.17 8.53 3.80
CA ALA A 44 -12.54 9.84 3.95
C ALA A 44 -12.29 10.58 2.61
N GLY A 45 -12.73 10.03 1.47
CA GLY A 45 -12.50 10.61 0.14
C GLY A 45 -11.04 10.51 -0.33
N TYR A 46 -10.24 9.65 0.28
CA TYR A 46 -8.81 9.49 0.01
C TYR A 46 -8.50 8.13 -0.63
N VAL A 47 -7.72 8.13 -1.71
CA VAL A 47 -7.18 6.89 -2.31
C VAL A 47 -5.67 6.88 -2.08
N PRO A 48 -5.14 5.89 -1.35
CA PRO A 48 -3.71 5.80 -1.10
C PRO A 48 -2.92 5.65 -2.41
N LEU A 49 -1.85 6.42 -2.57
CA LEU A 49 -1.00 6.42 -3.78
C LEU A 49 -0.45 5.03 -4.11
N TRP A 50 -0.14 4.23 -3.09
CA TRP A 50 0.39 2.88 -3.27
C TRP A 50 -0.60 1.91 -3.96
N ILE A 51 -1.92 2.17 -3.93
CA ILE A 51 -2.92 1.40 -4.70
C ILE A 51 -2.74 1.60 -6.19
N LYS A 52 -2.45 2.84 -6.62
CA LYS A 52 -2.17 3.17 -8.02
C LYS A 52 -0.91 2.42 -8.48
N TRP A 53 0.15 2.51 -7.69
CA TRP A 53 1.41 1.81 -7.97
C TRP A 53 1.23 0.29 -8.03
N GLN A 54 0.46 -0.30 -7.12
CA GLN A 54 0.18 -1.73 -7.12
C GLN A 54 -0.49 -2.18 -8.41
N LYS A 55 -1.47 -1.42 -8.91
CA LYS A 55 -2.14 -1.72 -10.19
C LYS A 55 -1.16 -1.63 -11.36
N GLU A 56 -0.38 -0.57 -11.42
CA GLU A 56 0.58 -0.32 -12.50
C GLU A 56 1.68 -1.39 -12.56
N ILE A 57 2.27 -1.74 -11.41
CA ILE A 57 3.27 -2.81 -11.29
C ILE A 57 2.69 -4.15 -11.76
N ARG A 58 1.45 -4.46 -11.39
CA ARG A 58 0.77 -5.70 -11.80
C ARG A 58 0.55 -5.77 -13.31
N GLU A 59 0.14 -4.66 -13.94
CA GLU A 59 -0.06 -4.58 -15.39
C GLU A 59 1.25 -4.80 -16.14
N GLU A 60 2.34 -4.18 -15.69
CA GLU A 60 3.66 -4.34 -16.31
C GLU A 60 4.27 -5.71 -16.09
N LEU A 61 4.14 -6.29 -14.89
CA LEU A 61 4.53 -7.67 -14.61
C LEU A 61 3.78 -8.67 -15.50
N SER A 62 2.49 -8.45 -15.76
CA SER A 62 1.71 -9.27 -16.70
C SER A 62 2.30 -9.20 -18.12
N GLY A 63 2.70 -8.01 -18.55
CA GLY A 63 3.42 -7.81 -19.82
C GLY A 63 4.77 -8.53 -19.85
N LEU A 64 5.55 -8.42 -18.78
CA LEU A 64 6.85 -9.08 -18.64
C LEU A 64 6.74 -10.61 -18.68
N VAL A 65 5.75 -11.19 -17.99
CA VAL A 65 5.45 -12.63 -18.03
C VAL A 65 5.13 -13.08 -19.46
N ARG A 66 4.34 -12.30 -20.21
CA ARG A 66 4.02 -12.60 -21.62
C ARG A 66 5.28 -12.54 -22.49
N LEU A 67 6.11 -11.51 -22.32
CA LEU A 67 7.35 -11.35 -23.06
C LEU A 67 8.31 -12.53 -22.82
N LYS A 68 8.47 -12.94 -21.56
CA LYS A 68 9.28 -14.12 -21.19
C LYS A 68 8.74 -15.40 -21.82
N LYS A 69 7.42 -15.62 -21.80
CA LYS A 69 6.78 -16.79 -22.45
C LYS A 69 6.96 -16.83 -23.96
N MET A 70 7.10 -15.67 -24.60
CA MET A 70 7.37 -15.56 -26.04
C MET A 70 8.86 -15.67 -26.38
N ASN A 71 9.71 -16.03 -25.40
CA ASN A 71 11.17 -16.04 -25.53
C ASN A 71 11.73 -14.69 -26.04
N GLY A 72 11.19 -13.59 -25.48
CA GLY A 72 11.71 -12.25 -25.76
C GLY A 72 13.20 -12.12 -25.44
N PRO A 73 13.90 -11.15 -26.06
CA PRO A 73 15.33 -10.96 -25.85
C PRO A 73 15.66 -10.71 -24.38
N GLU A 74 16.72 -11.34 -23.86
CA GLU A 74 17.11 -11.20 -22.45
C GLU A 74 17.40 -9.74 -22.06
N PHE A 75 18.02 -8.96 -22.95
CA PHE A 75 18.27 -7.53 -22.71
C PHE A 75 16.97 -6.74 -22.49
N GLU A 76 15.88 -7.11 -23.19
CA GLU A 76 14.59 -6.44 -23.06
C GLU A 76 13.91 -6.85 -21.74
N LEU A 77 14.02 -8.13 -21.36
CA LEU A 77 13.53 -8.62 -20.08
C LEU A 77 14.22 -7.90 -18.91
N VAL A 78 15.54 -7.81 -18.92
CA VAL A 78 16.32 -7.14 -17.86
C VAL A 78 15.95 -5.66 -17.78
N LYS A 79 15.86 -4.96 -18.92
CA LYS A 79 15.45 -3.55 -18.95
C LYS A 79 14.06 -3.35 -18.32
N ARG A 80 13.09 -4.20 -18.68
CA ARG A 80 11.72 -4.14 -18.12
C ARG A 80 11.69 -4.45 -16.62
N ILE A 81 12.51 -5.39 -16.16
CA ILE A 81 12.65 -5.70 -14.73
C ILE A 81 13.13 -4.46 -13.98
N ASP A 82 14.16 -3.77 -14.48
CA ASP A 82 14.70 -2.57 -13.84
C ASP A 82 13.65 -1.46 -13.74
N GLU A 83 12.90 -1.22 -14.83
CA GLU A 83 11.79 -0.26 -14.88
C GLU A 83 10.71 -0.58 -13.84
N ILE A 84 10.33 -1.86 -13.70
CA ILE A 84 9.34 -2.29 -12.71
C ILE A 84 9.92 -2.14 -11.30
N ASN A 85 11.19 -2.48 -11.07
CA ASN A 85 11.82 -2.40 -9.75
C ASN A 85 11.91 -0.97 -9.23
N GLU A 86 12.08 0.04 -10.08
CA GLU A 86 11.94 1.46 -9.67
C GLU A 86 10.55 1.76 -9.08
N LYS A 87 9.51 1.20 -9.70
CA LYS A 87 8.14 1.33 -9.20
C LYS A 87 7.92 0.54 -7.91
N VAL A 88 8.51 -0.65 -7.80
CA VAL A 88 8.47 -1.45 -6.55
C VAL A 88 9.12 -0.69 -5.40
N ARG A 89 10.27 -0.06 -5.62
CA ARG A 89 10.92 0.80 -4.61
C ARG A 89 10.01 1.96 -4.20
N THR A 90 9.42 2.65 -5.18
CA THR A 90 8.48 3.74 -4.93
C THR A 90 7.25 3.27 -4.14
N TYR A 91 6.67 2.12 -4.51
CA TYR A 91 5.58 1.48 -3.80
C TYR A 91 5.95 1.16 -2.35
N ASN A 92 7.10 0.53 -2.13
CA ASN A 92 7.57 0.13 -0.79
C ASN A 92 7.81 1.33 0.13
N ALA A 93 8.21 2.47 -0.43
CA ALA A 93 8.44 3.69 0.33
C ALA A 93 7.14 4.31 0.89
N VAL A 94 5.99 4.04 0.27
CA VAL A 94 4.69 4.64 0.65
C VAL A 94 3.67 3.63 1.20
N CYS A 95 3.90 2.32 1.05
CA CYS A 95 2.99 1.30 1.55
C CYS A 95 3.32 0.89 3.00
N PRO A 96 2.35 0.33 3.74
CA PRO A 96 2.62 -0.24 5.07
C PRO A 96 3.69 -1.34 5.02
N ALA A 97 4.53 -1.45 6.04
CA ALA A 97 5.64 -2.41 6.09
C ALA A 97 5.23 -3.87 5.78
N GLN A 98 4.06 -4.29 6.27
CA GLN A 98 3.52 -5.64 6.03
C GLN A 98 3.15 -5.91 4.55
N MET A 99 3.02 -4.86 3.74
CA MET A 99 2.66 -4.93 2.34
C MET A 99 3.85 -4.80 1.40
N GLN A 100 5.03 -4.44 1.92
CA GLN A 100 6.24 -4.30 1.11
C GLN A 100 6.55 -5.60 0.36
N ARG A 101 7.13 -5.46 -0.83
CA ARG A 101 7.46 -6.54 -1.74
C ARG A 101 8.95 -6.50 -2.07
N ARG A 102 9.57 -7.66 -2.29
CA ARG A 102 10.95 -7.71 -2.80
C ARG A 102 11.01 -7.29 -4.26
N GLU A 103 12.20 -6.91 -4.70
CA GLU A 103 12.48 -6.68 -6.10
C GLU A 103 12.37 -7.98 -6.93
N ILE A 104 12.10 -7.79 -8.21
CA ILE A 104 11.91 -8.84 -9.19
C ILE A 104 13.26 -9.16 -9.82
N GLU A 105 13.57 -10.45 -9.86
CA GLU A 105 14.70 -11.06 -10.55
C GLU A 105 14.17 -11.93 -11.70
N LEU A 106 15.02 -12.21 -12.69
CA LEU A 106 14.64 -12.89 -13.95
C LEU A 106 14.02 -14.28 -13.73
N ASP A 107 14.53 -15.02 -12.74
CA ASP A 107 14.05 -16.34 -12.30
C ASP A 107 12.77 -16.25 -11.44
N SER A 108 12.51 -15.10 -10.83
CA SER A 108 11.40 -14.88 -9.90
C SER A 108 10.15 -14.26 -10.54
N ILE A 109 10.20 -13.86 -11.82
CA ILE A 109 9.12 -13.12 -12.52
C ILE A 109 7.74 -13.73 -12.27
N GLU A 110 7.58 -15.04 -12.48
CA GLU A 110 6.30 -15.73 -12.38
C GLU A 110 5.80 -15.77 -10.92
N ILE A 111 6.70 -16.06 -9.98
CA ILE A 111 6.37 -16.11 -8.55
C ILE A 111 5.98 -14.72 -8.05
N GLN A 112 6.67 -13.68 -8.50
CA GLN A 112 6.32 -12.31 -8.15
C GLN A 112 4.98 -11.92 -8.74
N TYR A 113 4.72 -12.23 -10.01
CA TYR A 113 3.44 -11.92 -10.63
C TYR A 113 2.24 -12.46 -9.83
N GLU A 114 2.31 -13.69 -9.33
CA GLU A 114 1.24 -14.25 -8.47
C GLU A 114 1.13 -13.54 -7.12
N LYS A 115 2.22 -12.99 -6.56
CA LYS A 115 2.20 -12.21 -5.30
C LYS A 115 1.64 -10.78 -5.47
N TRP A 116 1.63 -10.27 -6.70
CA TRP A 116 1.07 -8.97 -7.07
C TRP A 116 -0.38 -9.05 -7.57
N LYS A 117 -0.90 -10.27 -7.79
CA LYS A 117 -2.27 -10.54 -8.19
C LYS A 117 -3.27 -10.29 -7.08
#